data_AF-A0A445DJ62-F1
#
_entry.id   AF-A0A445DJ62-F1
#
_cell.length_a   1.000
_cell.length_b   1.000
_cell.length_c   1.000
_cell.angle_alpha   90.00
_cell.angle_beta   90.00
_cell.angle_gamma   90.00
#
_symmetry.space_group_name_H-M   'P 1'
#
loop_
_entity.id
_entity.type
_entity.pdbx_description
1 polymer ?
#
loop_
_entity_poly.entity_id
_entity_poly.type
_entity_poly.pdbx_seq_one_letter_code
_entity_poly.pdbx_strand_id
1 'polypeptide(L)' 'MTVLQACEVAGVDIPRFCYHSRLSIAGNCRMCLVVVGKSPKPVASCAMPALPGMKIKTDTPVAKKAREGVM' A
#
# COMPACT_ATOMS: atom_id res chain seq x y z
N MET A 1 10.88 -6.58 -3.61
CA MET A 1 9.57 -6.18 -4.17
C MET A 1 8.66 -5.79 -3.02
N THR A 2 8.12 -4.57 -3.06
CA THR A 2 7.15 -4.10 -2.06
C THR A 2 5.73 -4.48 -2.45
N VAL A 3 4.79 -4.34 -1.52
CA VAL A 3 3.36 -4.52 -1.81
C VAL A 3 2.88 -3.58 -2.91
N LEU A 4 3.37 -2.35 -2.92
CA LEU A 4 3.05 -1.38 -3.97
C LEU A 4 3.49 -1.88 -5.34
N GLN A 5 4.74 -2.35 -5.45
CA GLN A 5 5.27 -2.90 -6.70
C GLN A 5 4.52 -4.18 -7.12
N ALA A 6 4.16 -5.04 -6.17
CA ALA A 6 3.36 -6.24 -6.45
C ALA A 6 1.98 -5.89 -7.02
N CYS A 7 1.34 -4.83 -6.50
CA CYS A 7 0.08 -4.32 -7.03
C CYS A 7 0.24 -3.68 -8.41
N GLU A 8 1.31 -2.93 -8.66
CA GLU A 8 1.62 -2.38 -9.99
C GLU A 8 1.78 -3.50 -11.03
N VAL A 9 2.49 -4.59 -10.70
CA VAL A 9 2.60 -5.78 -11.57
C VAL A 9 1.25 -6.45 -11.81
N ALA A 10 0.35 -6.40 -10.84
CA ALA A 10 -1.02 -6.90 -10.96
C ALA A 10 -1.98 -5.92 -11.67
N GLY A 11 -1.49 -4.77 -12.16
CA GLY A 11 -2.32 -3.75 -12.81
C GLY A 11 -3.18 -2.90 -11.87
N VAL A 12 -2.93 -2.96 -10.56
CA VAL A 12 -3.64 -2.18 -9.55
C VAL A 12 -2.82 -0.97 -9.17
N ASP A 13 -3.32 0.22 -9.52
CA ASP A 13 -2.69 1.47 -9.13
C ASP A 13 -3.09 1.88 -7.71
N ILE A 14 -2.09 2.15 -6.87
CA ILE A 14 -2.27 2.55 -5.47
C ILE A 14 -1.87 4.02 -5.34
N PRO A 15 -2.73 4.89 -4.79
CA PRO A 15 -2.44 6.30 -4.68
C PRO A 15 -1.20 6.54 -3.80
N ARG A 16 -0.32 7.43 -4.26
CA ARG A 16 0.97 7.72 -3.65
C ARG A 16 1.36 9.18 -3.86
N PHE A 17 2.00 9.77 -2.84
CA PHE A 17 2.61 11.10 -2.94
C PHE A 17 4.13 11.02 -2.80
N CYS A 18 4.63 10.45 -1.71
CA CYS A 18 6.08 10.46 -1.42
C CYS A 18 6.86 9.26 -1.97
N TYR A 19 6.23 8.34 -2.72
CA TYR A 19 6.91 7.19 -3.32
C TYR A 19 7.27 7.46 -4.78
N HIS A 20 8.52 7.17 -5.12
CA HIS A 20 9.03 7.19 -6.49
C HIS A 20 9.99 6.01 -6.70
N SER A 21 9.88 5.31 -7.83
CA SER A 21 10.64 4.07 -8.10
C SER A 21 12.16 4.26 -8.16
N ARG A 22 12.61 5.48 -8.50
CA ARG A 22 14.03 5.85 -8.55
C ARG A 22 14.57 6.50 -7.27
N LEU A 23 13.73 6.73 -6.28
CA LEU A 23 14.13 7.31 -5.00
C LEU A 23 14.04 6.27 -3.88
N SER A 24 14.70 6.57 -2.76
CA SER A 24 14.52 5.77 -1.54
C SER A 24 13.07 5.80 -1.06
N ILE A 25 12.62 4.70 -0.47
CA ILE A 25 11.27 4.59 0.08
C ILE A 25 11.10 5.56 1.26
N ALA A 26 10.11 6.45 1.14
CA ALA A 26 9.66 7.32 2.22
C ALA A 26 8.29 6.86 2.75
N GLY A 27 8.08 6.96 4.07
CA GLY A 27 6.87 6.54 4.78
C GLY A 27 5.99 7.69 5.28
N ASN A 28 6.19 8.91 4.77
CA ASN A 28 5.65 10.12 5.38
C ASN A 28 4.18 10.35 5.04
N CYS A 29 3.77 10.19 3.77
CA CYS A 29 2.43 10.59 3.32
C CYS A 29 1.30 9.64 3.72
N ARG A 30 1.59 8.36 4.00
CA ARG A 30 0.59 7.30 4.28
C ARG A 30 -0.59 7.19 3.29
N MET A 31 -0.53 7.80 2.11
CA MET A 31 -1.60 7.67 1.10
C MET A 31 -1.68 6.25 0.52
N CYS A 32 -0.57 5.51 0.54
CA CYS A 32 -0.48 4.16 -0.02
C CYS A 32 -1.00 3.04 0.91
N LEU A 33 -1.82 3.38 1.92
CA LEU A 33 -2.34 2.39 2.87
C LEU A 33 -3.22 1.35 2.16
N VAL A 34 -2.99 0.09 2.52
CA VAL A 34 -3.73 -1.08 2.02
C VAL A 34 -3.99 -2.06 3.15
N VAL A 35 -5.02 -2.89 3.00
CA VAL A 35 -5.31 -3.96 3.96
C VAL A 35 -4.62 -5.23 3.50
N VAL A 36 -3.90 -5.86 4.40
CA VAL A 36 -3.17 -7.10 4.13
C VAL A 36 -3.63 -8.16 5.12
N GLY A 37 -4.17 -9.26 4.61
CA GLY A 37 -4.57 -10.48 5.35
C GLY A 37 -4.77 -10.31 6.86
N LYS A 38 -3.81 -10.83 7.64
CA LYS A 38 -3.83 -10.88 9.11
C LYS A 38 -3.37 -9.59 9.81
N SER A 39 -3.10 -8.51 9.08
CA SER A 39 -2.67 -7.25 9.70
C SER A 39 -3.86 -6.58 10.40
N PRO A 40 -3.76 -6.24 11.69
CA PRO A 40 -4.83 -5.57 12.43
C PRO A 40 -5.03 -4.11 11.97
N LYS A 41 -4.03 -3.52 11.30
CA LYS A 41 -4.05 -2.14 10.81
C LYS A 41 -3.69 -2.10 9.32
N PRO A 42 -4.17 -1.10 8.56
CA PRO A 42 -3.69 -0.86 7.21
C PRO A 42 -2.17 -0.65 7.19
N VAL A 43 -1.51 -1.24 6.21
CA VAL A 43 -0.05 -1.19 6.07
C VAL A 43 0.34 -0.26 4.92
N ALA A 44 1.48 0.41 5.05
CA ALA A 44 2.02 1.24 3.98
C ALA A 44 2.59 0.35 2.88
N SER A 45 1.91 0.29 1.73
CA SER A 45 2.32 -0.59 0.63
C SER A 45 3.70 -0.25 0.05
N CYS A 46 4.12 1.02 0.14
CA CYS A 46 5.41 1.48 -0.37
C CYS A 46 6.61 0.89 0.38
N ALA A 47 6.46 0.50 1.65
CA ALA A 47 7.55 0.02 2.50
C ALA A 47 7.37 -1.45 2.92
N MET A 48 6.15 -1.98 2.88
CA MET A 48 5.88 -3.36 3.24
C MET A 48 6.46 -4.31 2.17
N PRO A 49 7.33 -5.27 2.53
CA PRO A 49 7.78 -6.30 1.59
C PRO A 49 6.61 -7.23 1.23
N ALA A 50 6.49 -7.61 -0.04
CA ALA A 50 5.51 -8.59 -0.49
C ALA A 50 5.97 -10.00 -0.10
N LEU A 51 5.16 -10.73 0.66
CA LEU A 51 5.44 -12.10 1.09
C LEU A 51 4.65 -13.13 0.24
N PRO A 52 5.18 -14.34 0.03
CA PRO A 52 4.44 -15.41 -0.65
C PRO A 52 3.11 -15.73 0.05
N GLY A 53 2.04 -15.91 -0.72
CA GLY A 53 0.69 -16.20 -0.20
C GLY A 53 -0.01 -15.02 0.48
N MET A 54 0.57 -13.82 0.43
CA MET A 54 0.00 -12.64 1.07
C MET A 54 -1.20 -12.10 0.27
N LYS A 55 -2.35 -12.00 0.93
CA LYS A 55 -3.59 -11.46 0.34
C LYS A 55 -3.68 -9.95 0.58
N ILE A 56 -3.53 -9.16 -0.47
CA ILE A 56 -3.62 -7.70 -0.44
C ILE A 56 -5.02 -7.29 -0.92
N LYS A 57 -5.67 -6.40 -0.17
CA LYS A 57 -6.96 -5.82 -0.54
C LYS A 57 -6.83 -4.30 -0.58
N THR A 58 -7.04 -3.72 -1.76
CA THR A 58 -6.81 -2.30 -2.04
C THR A 58 -8.09 -1.46 -2.06
N ASP A 59 -9.26 -2.11 -2.07
CA ASP A 59 -10.59 -1.54 -2.35
C ASP A 59 -11.59 -1.70 -1.18
N THR A 60 -11.14 -2.25 -0.06
CA THR A 60 -11.99 -2.43 1.13
C THR A 60 -12.42 -1.10 1.75
N PRO A 61 -13.56 -1.05 2.46
CA PRO A 61 -13.99 0.14 3.19
C PRO A 61 -12.93 0.67 4.17
N VAL A 62 -12.15 -0.23 4.76
CA VAL A 62 -11.05 0.13 5.67
C VAL A 62 -9.91 0.83 4.92
N ALA A 63 -9.52 0.31 3.75
CA ALA A 63 -8.49 0.95 2.92
C ALA A 63 -8.95 2.32 2.41
N LYS A 64 -10.21 2.44 1.99
CA LYS A 64 -10.80 3.72 1.54
C LYS A 64 -10.84 4.74 2.67
N LYS A 65 -11.40 4.37 3.83
CA LYS A 65 -11.45 5.23 5.02
C LYS A 65 -10.06 5.67 5.49
N ALA A 66 -9.07 4.79 5.39
CA ALA A 66 -7.69 5.12 5.75
C ALA A 66 -7.07 6.15 4.78
N ARG A 67 -7.42 6.11 3.49
CA ARG A 67 -6.96 7.08 2.48
C ARG A 67 -7.70 8.41 2.60
N GLU A 68 -9.00 8.35 2.84
CA GLU A 68 -9.83 9.53 3.13
C GLU A 68 -9.30 10.27 4.37
N GLY A 69 -8.89 9.57 5.43
CA GLY A 69 -8.30 10.23 6.61
C GLY A 69 -6.90 10.81 6.43
N VAL A 70 -6.25 10.56 5.29
CA VAL A 70 -4.96 11.16 4.92
C VAL A 70 -5.14 12.47 4.14
N MET A 71 -6.33 12.69 3.56
CA MET A 71 -6.71 13.88 2.81
C MET A 71 -7.63 14.78 3.65
#